data_AF-A0A1Q6PTY1-F1
#
_entry.id   AF-A0A1Q6PTY1-F1
#
_cell.length_a   1.000
_cell.length_b   1.000
_cell.length_c   1.000
_cell.angle_alpha   90.00
_cell.angle_beta   90.00
_cell.angle_gamma   90.00
#
_symmetry.space_group_name_H-M   'P 1'
#
loop_
_entity.id
_entity.type
_entity.pdbx_description
1 polymer ?
#
loop_
_entity_poly.entity_id
_entity_poly.type
_entity_poly.pdbx_seq_one_letter_code
_entity_poly.pdbx_strand_id
1 'polypeptide(L)'
;MAYNVEKLAKLGALKELGLKQKAVDEAQNKRIKALEDVGAQANVLEGVKVNGVALAIAEKMVDILVATGSKNGSISVAGTDVAIKGLAALAYKAKISQSDLDDALATVLAAKADKATTLGGYGITDAYTKDEINAKISAVYKPAGSVVFSALPALAENVLGNVYNVTDAFTTTNNFVEGAGNKYPKGTNVVVVKVGDAYKYDVLAGFVDLSGYVEKEAGKGLSDENFTAALKDKLNGIEAGANKYVHPTHTAAASGLYKTTVDEEGHVTNTIPVTKDDITGLGIPAQDTTYDEATTAKAGLMSAEDKTKLDGMDTTIDKAIANHTATDAEVSEMLAEIYGE
;
A
#
# COMPACT_ATOMS: atom_id res chain seq x y z
N MET A 1 24.99 3.03 -123.34
CA MET A 1 25.40 1.72 -122.79
C MET A 1 24.14 1.03 -122.28
N ALA A 2 23.80 -0.14 -122.82
CA ALA A 2 22.81 -1.00 -122.18
C ALA A 2 23.39 -1.47 -120.83
N TYR A 3 22.61 -1.39 -119.76
CA TYR A 3 23.08 -1.66 -118.39
C TYR A 3 23.30 -3.16 -118.19
N ASN A 4 24.42 -3.52 -117.54
CA ASN A 4 24.68 -4.91 -117.15
C ASN A 4 23.71 -5.30 -116.01
N VAL A 5 22.86 -6.28 -116.28
CA VAL A 5 21.81 -6.77 -115.37
C VAL A 5 22.39 -7.28 -114.04
N GLU A 6 23.60 -7.87 -114.03
CA GLU A 6 24.26 -8.28 -112.79
C GLU A 6 24.69 -7.09 -111.93
N LYS A 7 25.13 -5.99 -112.55
CA LYS A 7 25.42 -4.74 -111.81
C LYS A 7 24.15 -4.13 -111.23
N LEU A 8 23.04 -4.22 -111.94
CA LEU A 8 21.73 -3.76 -111.47
C LEU A 8 21.20 -4.62 -110.31
N ALA A 9 21.40 -5.95 -110.38
CA ALA A 9 21.08 -6.88 -109.30
C ALA A 9 21.93 -6.64 -108.05
N LYS A 10 23.24 -6.41 -108.20
CA LYS A 10 24.15 -6.01 -107.10
C LYS A 10 23.71 -4.69 -106.47
N LEU A 11 23.23 -3.73 -107.26
CA LEU A 11 22.69 -2.45 -106.75
C LEU A 11 21.39 -2.66 -105.95
N GLY A 12 20.51 -3.56 -106.40
CA GLY A 12 19.30 -3.95 -105.66
C GLY A 12 19.62 -4.59 -104.30
N ALA A 13 20.57 -5.53 -104.26
CA ALA A 13 21.02 -6.15 -103.01
C ALA A 13 21.69 -5.13 -102.07
N LEU A 14 22.46 -4.19 -102.61
CA LEU A 14 23.09 -3.11 -101.82
C LEU A 14 22.03 -2.18 -101.20
N LYS A 15 20.95 -1.89 -101.94
CA LYS A 15 19.81 -1.11 -101.43
C LYS A 15 19.10 -1.85 -100.29
N GLU A 16 18.85 -3.15 -100.43
CA GLU A 16 18.26 -3.97 -99.35
C GLU A 16 19.16 -4.03 -98.11
N LEU A 17 20.47 -4.19 -98.30
CA LEU A 17 21.44 -4.14 -97.21
C LEU A 17 21.42 -2.77 -96.51
N GLY A 18 21.37 -1.68 -97.27
CA GLY A 18 21.25 -0.32 -96.73
C GLY A 18 19.96 -0.09 -95.92
N LEU A 19 18.84 -0.65 -96.38
CA LEU A 19 17.57 -0.58 -95.63
C LEU A 19 17.63 -1.42 -94.34
N LYS A 20 18.23 -2.62 -94.38
CA LYS A 20 18.44 -3.45 -93.18
C LYS A 20 19.37 -2.76 -92.19
N GLN A 21 20.46 -2.15 -92.66
CA GLN A 21 21.39 -1.40 -91.82
C GLN A 21 20.68 -0.20 -91.17
N LYS A 22 19.91 0.57 -91.94
CA LYS A 22 19.11 1.67 -91.41
C LYS A 22 18.15 1.21 -90.31
N ALA A 23 17.44 0.09 -90.52
CA ALA A 23 16.53 -0.45 -89.51
C ALA A 23 17.27 -0.91 -88.24
N VAL A 24 18.46 -1.50 -88.39
CA VAL A 24 19.34 -1.87 -87.27
C VAL A 24 19.81 -0.61 -86.52
N ASP A 25 20.26 0.41 -87.24
CA ASP A 25 20.73 1.68 -86.66
C ASP A 25 19.59 2.39 -85.92
N GLU A 26 18.37 2.43 -86.49
CA GLU A 26 17.20 2.99 -85.83
C GLU A 26 16.80 2.20 -84.57
N ALA A 27 16.89 0.87 -84.60
CA ALA A 27 16.61 0.03 -83.44
C ALA A 27 17.68 0.18 -82.34
N GLN A 28 18.96 0.24 -82.73
CA GLN A 28 20.07 0.50 -81.81
C GLN A 28 19.95 1.89 -81.19
N ASN A 29 19.67 2.92 -81.98
CA ASN A 29 19.46 4.28 -81.48
C ASN A 29 18.28 4.37 -80.52
N LYS A 30 17.17 3.66 -80.78
CA LYS A 30 16.07 3.58 -79.81
C LYS A 30 16.49 2.92 -78.51
N ARG A 31 17.26 1.83 -78.56
CA ARG A 31 17.78 1.15 -77.35
C ARG A 31 18.78 2.03 -76.59
N ILE A 32 19.68 2.70 -77.31
CA ILE A 32 20.64 3.65 -76.74
C ILE A 32 19.88 4.80 -76.09
N LYS A 33 18.90 5.39 -76.77
CA LYS A 33 18.10 6.48 -76.23
C LYS A 33 17.30 6.05 -75.00
N ALA A 34 16.71 4.85 -75.02
CA ALA A 34 16.05 4.28 -73.85
C ALA A 34 17.03 4.12 -72.67
N LEU A 35 18.26 3.66 -72.93
CA LEU A 35 19.33 3.53 -71.92
C LEU A 35 19.87 4.88 -71.43
N GLU A 36 19.93 5.89 -72.29
CA GLU A 36 20.26 7.27 -71.92
C GLU A 36 19.16 7.91 -71.07
N ASP A 37 17.90 7.68 -71.42
CA ASP A 37 16.74 8.23 -70.73
C ASP A 37 16.52 7.56 -69.36
N VAL A 38 16.81 6.26 -69.21
CA VAL A 38 16.90 5.62 -67.88
C VAL A 38 18.21 5.95 -67.15
N GLY A 39 19.17 6.58 -67.84
CA GLY A 39 20.50 6.94 -67.33
C GLY A 39 21.43 5.72 -67.15
N ALA A 40 22.74 5.94 -67.21
CA ALA A 40 23.78 4.93 -66.99
C ALA A 40 23.88 4.38 -65.54
N GLN A 41 22.78 4.41 -64.79
CA GLN A 41 22.75 4.19 -63.34
C GLN A 41 21.61 3.25 -62.90
N ALA A 42 21.34 2.19 -63.65
CA ALA A 42 20.37 1.14 -63.26
C ALA A 42 20.69 0.39 -61.93
N ASN A 43 21.69 0.85 -61.18
CA ASN A 43 22.15 0.28 -59.91
C ASN A 43 22.13 1.30 -58.74
N VAL A 44 21.36 2.39 -58.86
CA VAL A 44 21.03 3.21 -57.68
C VAL A 44 19.92 2.46 -56.94
N LEU A 45 20.16 2.08 -55.69
CA LEU A 45 19.09 1.60 -54.82
C LEU A 45 17.96 2.65 -54.85
N GLU A 46 16.75 2.28 -55.27
CA GLU A 46 15.65 3.25 -55.45
C GLU A 46 15.14 3.80 -54.10
N GLY A 47 15.48 3.14 -52.99
CA GLY A 47 15.28 3.65 -51.65
C GLY A 47 15.75 2.68 -50.57
N VAL A 48 16.18 3.22 -49.44
CA VAL A 48 16.43 2.46 -48.20
C VAL A 48 15.55 3.06 -47.12
N LYS A 49 14.90 2.22 -46.30
CA LYS A 49 14.14 2.66 -45.14
C LYS A 49 14.71 2.04 -43.87
N VAL A 50 14.84 2.84 -42.83
CA VAL A 50 15.19 2.39 -41.47
C VAL A 50 14.00 2.67 -40.57
N ASN A 51 13.44 1.61 -39.98
CA ASN A 51 12.24 1.69 -39.14
C ASN A 51 11.08 2.47 -39.79
N GLY A 52 10.90 2.31 -41.11
CA GLY A 52 9.85 2.97 -41.90
C GLY A 52 10.20 4.35 -42.45
N VAL A 53 11.31 4.97 -42.02
CA VAL A 53 11.76 6.30 -42.49
C VAL A 53 12.73 6.16 -43.65
N ALA A 54 12.49 6.87 -44.75
CA ALA A 54 13.35 6.84 -45.94
C ALA A 54 14.69 7.56 -45.69
N LEU A 55 15.77 6.98 -46.20
CA LEU A 55 17.13 7.48 -46.04
C LEU A 55 17.67 8.06 -47.36
N ALA A 56 18.46 9.12 -47.28
CA ALA A 56 19.08 9.75 -48.43
C ALA A 56 20.22 8.89 -48.99
N ILE A 57 20.34 8.82 -50.33
CA ILE A 57 21.36 8.03 -51.03
C ILE A 57 22.24 9.02 -51.80
N ALA A 58 23.49 9.22 -51.35
CA ALA A 58 24.36 10.26 -51.89
C ALA A 58 25.19 9.79 -53.09
N GLU A 59 25.87 8.64 -53.03
CA GLU A 59 26.97 8.33 -53.98
C GLU A 59 27.15 6.84 -54.31
N LYS A 60 26.09 6.12 -54.74
CA LYS A 60 26.10 4.68 -55.11
C LYS A 60 26.48 3.69 -54.00
N MET A 61 26.88 4.17 -52.84
CA MET A 61 27.00 3.42 -51.59
C MET A 61 26.11 4.07 -50.53
N VAL A 62 25.42 3.26 -49.74
CA VAL A 62 24.69 3.72 -48.56
C VAL A 62 25.58 3.46 -47.37
N ASP A 63 26.15 4.52 -46.80
CA ASP A 63 26.86 4.44 -45.53
C ASP A 63 25.84 4.46 -44.39
N ILE A 64 25.66 3.31 -43.72
CA ILE A 64 24.76 3.19 -42.58
C ILE A 64 25.60 3.34 -41.31
N LEU A 65 25.81 4.59 -40.90
CA LEU A 65 26.44 4.88 -39.63
C LEU A 65 25.49 4.47 -38.49
N VAL A 66 25.91 3.49 -37.68
CA VAL A 66 25.20 3.05 -36.46
C VAL A 66 25.99 3.52 -35.24
N ALA A 67 25.35 4.34 -34.41
CA ALA A 67 25.92 4.87 -33.17
C ALA A 67 24.92 4.72 -32.00
N THR A 68 25.33 5.11 -30.79
CA THR A 68 24.37 5.30 -29.68
C THR A 68 23.40 6.43 -30.05
N GLY A 69 22.11 6.21 -29.79
CA GLY A 69 21.08 7.21 -30.04
C GLY A 69 21.18 8.40 -29.10
N SER A 70 20.57 9.52 -29.49
CA SER A 70 20.44 10.70 -28.63
C SER A 70 19.42 10.48 -27.51
N LYS A 71 18.48 9.55 -27.70
CA LYS A 71 17.51 9.11 -26.67
C LYS A 71 17.99 7.84 -25.97
N ASN A 72 17.74 7.78 -24.67
CA ASN A 72 17.99 6.59 -23.85
C ASN A 72 17.28 5.35 -24.41
N GLY A 73 18.03 4.25 -24.59
CA GLY A 73 17.49 3.00 -25.10
C GLY A 73 17.30 2.98 -26.62
N SER A 74 18.02 3.84 -27.36
CA SER A 74 17.98 3.88 -28.82
C SER A 74 19.37 3.81 -29.43
N ILE A 75 19.43 3.40 -30.69
CA ILE A 75 20.59 3.56 -31.57
C ILE A 75 20.30 4.69 -32.55
N SER A 76 21.32 5.44 -32.95
CA SER A 76 21.22 6.37 -34.06
C SER A 76 21.62 5.66 -35.34
N VAL A 77 20.75 5.69 -36.34
CA VAL A 77 21.03 5.21 -37.68
C VAL A 77 21.01 6.40 -38.63
N ALA A 78 22.18 6.77 -39.16
CA ALA A 78 22.36 7.95 -40.01
C ALA A 78 21.72 9.23 -39.42
N GLY A 79 21.88 9.42 -38.11
CA GLY A 79 21.38 10.60 -37.38
C GLY A 79 19.94 10.48 -36.87
N THR A 80 19.21 9.40 -37.17
CA THR A 80 17.84 9.17 -36.69
C THR A 80 17.82 8.15 -35.55
N ASP A 81 17.21 8.51 -34.43
CA ASP A 81 17.04 7.59 -33.29
C ASP A 81 16.03 6.46 -33.59
N VAL A 82 16.47 5.22 -33.40
CA VAL A 82 15.69 3.99 -33.51
C VAL A 82 15.64 3.31 -32.14
N ALA A 83 14.44 3.16 -31.58
CA ALA A 83 14.24 2.57 -30.27
C ALA A 83 14.57 1.07 -30.26
N ILE A 84 15.33 0.64 -29.25
CA ILE A 84 15.57 -0.77 -28.94
C ILE A 84 14.53 -1.21 -27.91
N LYS A 85 13.98 -2.42 -28.08
CA LYS A 85 12.94 -2.97 -27.20
C LYS A 85 13.53 -3.96 -26.20
N GLY A 86 12.87 -4.10 -25.05
CA GLY A 86 13.18 -5.10 -24.02
C GLY A 86 14.51 -4.84 -23.30
N LEU A 87 15.09 -5.91 -22.73
CA LEU A 87 16.31 -5.84 -21.92
C LEU A 87 17.50 -5.24 -22.68
N ALA A 88 17.56 -5.42 -24.00
CA ALA A 88 18.61 -4.87 -24.84
C ALA A 88 18.64 -3.34 -24.84
N ALA A 89 17.52 -2.67 -24.53
CA ALA A 89 17.45 -1.21 -24.46
C ALA A 89 18.33 -0.64 -23.33
N LEU A 90 18.52 -1.38 -22.23
CA LEU A 90 19.31 -0.95 -21.07
C LEU A 90 20.78 -0.69 -21.45
N ALA A 91 21.34 -1.47 -22.37
CA ALA A 91 22.73 -1.31 -22.83
C ALA A 91 22.97 0.02 -23.56
N TYR A 92 21.91 0.70 -24.01
CA TYR A 92 21.96 1.96 -24.74
C TYR A 92 21.37 3.12 -23.92
N LYS A 93 21.30 3.00 -22.59
CA LYS A 93 20.98 4.09 -21.68
C LYS A 93 22.26 4.71 -21.10
N ALA A 94 22.28 6.04 -20.97
CA ALA A 94 23.41 6.74 -20.35
C ALA A 94 23.59 6.38 -18.86
N LYS A 95 22.49 6.08 -18.17
CA LYS A 95 22.45 5.54 -16.80
C LYS A 95 21.31 4.55 -16.70
N ILE A 96 21.49 3.52 -15.88
CA ILE A 96 20.47 2.51 -15.57
C ILE A 96 20.00 2.77 -14.14
N SER A 97 18.72 3.10 -13.97
CA SER A 97 18.09 3.17 -12.65
C SER A 97 17.55 1.81 -12.22
N GLN A 98 17.19 1.67 -10.93
CA GLN A 98 16.47 0.50 -10.45
C GLN A 98 15.13 0.34 -11.19
N SER A 99 14.39 1.44 -11.41
CA SER A 99 13.13 1.40 -12.16
C SER A 99 13.31 0.89 -13.59
N ASP A 100 14.43 1.24 -14.24
CA ASP A 100 14.72 0.75 -15.59
C ASP A 100 14.92 -0.77 -15.63
N LEU A 101 15.59 -1.32 -14.59
CA LEU A 101 15.76 -2.76 -14.44
C LEU A 101 14.42 -3.43 -14.11
N ASP A 102 13.64 -2.84 -13.22
CA ASP A 102 12.35 -3.37 -12.79
C ASP A 102 11.37 -3.45 -13.96
N ASP A 103 11.25 -2.41 -14.78
CA ASP A 103 10.37 -2.38 -15.96
C ASP A 103 10.77 -3.43 -17.01
N ALA A 104 12.09 -3.53 -17.26
CA ALA A 104 12.63 -4.46 -18.24
C ALA A 104 12.47 -5.93 -17.77
N LEU A 105 12.69 -6.18 -16.47
CA LEU A 105 12.48 -7.48 -15.84
C LEU A 105 10.99 -7.83 -15.80
N ALA A 106 10.12 -6.89 -15.42
CA ALA A 106 8.67 -7.07 -15.39
C ALA A 106 8.13 -7.45 -16.77
N THR A 107 8.64 -6.86 -17.84
CA THR A 107 8.24 -7.22 -19.22
C THR A 107 8.59 -8.68 -19.56
N VAL A 108 9.77 -9.15 -19.15
CA VAL A 108 10.22 -10.54 -19.39
C VAL A 108 9.44 -11.51 -18.49
N LEU A 109 9.23 -11.15 -17.23
CA LEU A 109 8.53 -11.98 -16.25
C LEU A 109 7.03 -12.00 -16.51
N ALA A 110 6.40 -10.95 -17.01
CA ALA A 110 4.97 -10.94 -17.32
C ALA A 110 4.59 -12.06 -18.31
N ALA A 111 5.49 -12.40 -19.25
CA ALA A 111 5.30 -13.52 -20.16
C ALA A 111 5.56 -14.92 -19.54
N LYS A 112 6.07 -14.96 -18.30
CA LYS A 112 6.45 -16.19 -17.56
C LYS A 112 5.70 -16.36 -16.23
N ALA A 113 5.05 -15.31 -15.74
CA ALA A 113 4.47 -15.21 -14.42
C ALA A 113 2.94 -15.29 -14.44
N ASP A 114 2.34 -15.90 -15.47
CA ASP A 114 0.98 -16.37 -15.37
C ASP A 114 0.94 -17.41 -14.24
N LYS A 115 0.40 -17.01 -13.09
CA LYS A 115 0.28 -17.86 -11.90
C LYS A 115 -0.70 -18.97 -12.25
N ALA A 116 -0.17 -20.09 -12.72
CA ALA A 116 -0.93 -21.31 -12.80
C ALA A 116 -1.51 -21.64 -11.43
N THR A 117 -2.82 -21.86 -11.36
CA THR A 117 -3.48 -22.35 -10.14
C THR A 117 -3.53 -23.88 -10.11
N THR A 118 -2.95 -24.54 -11.12
CA THR A 118 -2.96 -25.98 -11.29
C THR A 118 -1.54 -26.52 -11.45
N LEU A 119 -1.33 -27.76 -11.03
CA LEU A 119 -0.05 -28.47 -11.19
C LEU A 119 0.39 -28.54 -12.67
N GLY A 120 -0.57 -28.80 -13.57
CA GLY A 120 -0.33 -28.83 -15.01
C GLY A 120 0.13 -27.48 -15.58
N GLY A 121 -0.37 -26.35 -15.05
CA GLY A 121 0.11 -25.04 -15.47
C GLY A 121 1.52 -24.71 -14.96
N TYR A 122 2.02 -25.43 -13.96
CA TYR A 122 3.44 -25.42 -13.56
C TYR A 122 4.29 -26.45 -14.32
N GLY A 123 3.71 -27.20 -15.26
CA GLY A 123 4.40 -28.25 -16.02
C GLY A 123 4.59 -29.58 -15.27
N ILE A 124 3.90 -29.76 -14.14
CA ILE A 124 3.93 -31.01 -13.36
C ILE A 124 2.87 -31.95 -13.95
N THR A 125 3.29 -32.94 -14.73
CA THR A 125 2.40 -33.83 -15.50
C THR A 125 2.30 -35.25 -14.93
N ASP A 126 3.14 -35.61 -13.96
CA ASP A 126 3.21 -36.92 -13.32
C ASP A 126 2.42 -37.00 -12.00
N ALA A 127 1.75 -35.91 -11.61
CA ALA A 127 0.89 -35.88 -10.43
C ALA A 127 -0.49 -36.49 -10.71
N TYR A 128 -0.98 -37.31 -9.78
CA TYR A 128 -2.35 -37.82 -9.83
C TYR A 128 -3.39 -36.71 -9.69
N THR A 129 -4.42 -36.75 -10.53
CA THR A 129 -5.59 -35.88 -10.41
C THR A 129 -6.56 -36.38 -9.33
N LYS A 130 -7.38 -35.47 -8.81
CA LYS A 130 -8.46 -35.81 -7.87
C LYS A 130 -9.39 -36.87 -8.46
N ASP A 131 -9.70 -36.76 -9.75
CA ASP A 131 -10.60 -37.69 -10.43
C ASP A 131 -9.97 -39.07 -10.60
N GLU A 132 -8.68 -39.15 -10.94
CA GLU A 132 -7.96 -40.43 -11.00
C GLU A 132 -7.90 -41.12 -9.63
N ILE A 133 -7.63 -40.37 -8.55
CA ILE A 133 -7.62 -40.92 -7.20
C ILE A 133 -9.01 -41.41 -6.82
N ASN A 134 -10.03 -40.58 -7.03
CA ASN A 134 -11.42 -40.95 -6.74
C ASN A 134 -11.84 -42.20 -7.52
N ALA A 135 -11.49 -42.29 -8.81
CA ALA A 135 -11.77 -43.45 -9.64
C ALA A 135 -11.03 -44.71 -9.15
N LYS A 136 -9.73 -44.60 -8.84
CA LYS A 136 -8.94 -45.74 -8.33
C LYS A 136 -9.45 -46.24 -6.98
N ILE A 137 -9.78 -45.33 -6.07
CA ILE A 137 -10.35 -45.70 -4.75
C ILE A 137 -11.72 -46.32 -4.94
N SER A 138 -12.62 -45.72 -5.74
CA SER A 138 -13.98 -46.22 -5.95
C SER A 138 -14.02 -47.55 -6.71
N ALA A 139 -13.00 -47.86 -7.52
CA ALA A 139 -12.86 -49.15 -8.18
C ALA A 139 -12.56 -50.29 -7.17
N VAL A 140 -11.81 -49.97 -6.11
CA VAL A 140 -11.41 -50.93 -5.06
C VAL A 140 -12.47 -51.01 -3.96
N TYR A 141 -12.94 -49.87 -3.47
CA TYR A 141 -13.93 -49.73 -2.40
C TYR A 141 -15.21 -49.13 -2.96
N LYS A 142 -16.24 -49.96 -3.07
CA LYS A 142 -17.52 -49.64 -3.69
C LYS A 142 -18.55 -49.40 -2.60
N PRO A 143 -19.08 -48.18 -2.42
CA PRO A 143 -20.11 -47.95 -1.41
C PRO A 143 -21.36 -48.78 -1.74
N ALA A 144 -21.78 -49.63 -0.80
CA ALA A 144 -22.90 -50.55 -0.96
C ALA A 144 -24.04 -50.28 0.03
N GLY A 145 -23.99 -49.15 0.73
CA GLY A 145 -25.06 -48.65 1.60
C GLY A 145 -24.90 -49.04 3.07
N SER A 146 -25.97 -48.80 3.84
CA SER A 146 -26.04 -49.13 5.27
C SER A 146 -27.02 -50.28 5.48
N VAL A 147 -26.62 -51.30 6.24
CA VAL A 147 -27.43 -52.52 6.50
C VAL A 147 -27.27 -52.96 7.95
N VAL A 148 -28.19 -53.78 8.46
CA VAL A 148 -27.98 -54.52 9.73
C VAL A 148 -27.05 -55.71 9.48
N PHE A 149 -26.36 -56.19 10.51
CA PHE A 149 -25.38 -57.27 10.40
C PHE A 149 -25.97 -58.55 9.80
N SER A 150 -27.20 -58.89 10.15
CA SER A 150 -27.91 -60.05 9.60
C SER A 150 -28.30 -59.91 8.12
N ALA A 151 -28.24 -58.69 7.56
CA ALA A 151 -28.57 -58.38 6.17
C ALA A 151 -27.33 -58.23 5.28
N LEU A 152 -26.13 -58.47 5.82
CA LEU A 152 -24.92 -58.58 5.01
C LEU A 152 -25.11 -59.71 3.96
N PRO A 153 -24.74 -59.47 2.68
CA PRO A 153 -25.02 -60.42 1.60
C PRO A 153 -24.20 -61.71 1.73
N ALA A 154 -24.52 -62.71 0.92
CA ALA A 154 -23.61 -63.85 0.77
C ALA A 154 -22.29 -63.40 0.13
N LEU A 155 -21.17 -63.91 0.66
CA LEU A 155 -19.82 -63.61 0.16
C LEU A 155 -19.59 -64.25 -1.21
N ALA A 156 -19.31 -63.43 -2.22
CA ALA A 156 -19.09 -63.85 -3.60
C ALA A 156 -18.29 -62.79 -4.39
N GLU A 157 -17.87 -63.14 -5.60
CA GLU A 157 -17.08 -62.26 -6.46
C GLU A 157 -17.80 -60.96 -6.84
N ASN A 158 -19.12 -61.02 -7.06
CA ASN A 158 -19.93 -59.85 -7.46
C ASN A 158 -20.03 -58.77 -6.37
N VAL A 159 -19.78 -59.12 -5.11
CA VAL A 159 -19.77 -58.19 -3.97
C VAL A 159 -18.36 -57.80 -3.55
N LEU A 160 -17.31 -58.27 -4.26
CA LEU A 160 -15.92 -57.91 -3.95
C LEU A 160 -15.71 -56.39 -4.02
N GLY A 161 -15.12 -55.85 -2.95
CA GLY A 161 -14.87 -54.43 -2.77
C GLY A 161 -16.08 -53.65 -2.22
N ASN A 162 -17.26 -54.27 -2.09
CA ASN A 162 -18.42 -53.58 -1.52
C ASN A 162 -18.17 -53.25 -0.06
N VAL A 163 -18.39 -51.99 0.29
CA VAL A 163 -18.28 -51.44 1.64
C VAL A 163 -19.69 -51.19 2.19
N TYR A 164 -19.99 -51.83 3.32
CA TYR A 164 -21.26 -51.70 4.01
C TYR A 164 -21.04 -51.02 5.35
N ASN A 165 -21.90 -50.07 5.68
CA ASN A 165 -22.00 -49.52 7.03
C ASN A 165 -22.95 -50.40 7.85
N VAL A 166 -22.43 -51.06 8.89
CA VAL A 166 -23.24 -51.96 9.74
C VAL A 166 -23.92 -51.14 10.82
N THR A 167 -25.25 -51.08 10.77
CA THR A 167 -26.08 -50.14 11.57
C THR A 167 -26.34 -50.59 13.00
N ASP A 168 -26.05 -51.83 13.33
CA ASP A 168 -26.16 -52.45 14.66
C ASP A 168 -24.77 -52.88 15.18
N ALA A 169 -24.65 -53.01 16.50
CA ALA A 169 -23.46 -53.63 17.08
C ALA A 169 -23.43 -55.12 16.73
N PHE A 170 -22.28 -55.66 16.37
CA PHE A 170 -22.16 -57.03 15.90
C PHE A 170 -20.96 -57.76 16.49
N THR A 171 -21.02 -59.09 16.41
CA THR A 171 -19.90 -59.98 16.72
C THR A 171 -19.50 -60.70 15.45
N THR A 172 -18.21 -60.69 15.10
CA THR A 172 -17.70 -61.30 13.88
C THR A 172 -17.98 -62.80 13.85
N THR A 173 -18.10 -63.34 12.63
CA THR A 173 -18.26 -64.76 12.35
C THR A 173 -17.03 -65.30 11.62
N ASN A 174 -17.00 -66.60 11.30
CA ASN A 174 -15.89 -67.20 10.53
C ASN A 174 -15.71 -66.60 9.12
N ASN A 175 -16.74 -65.89 8.63
CA ASN A 175 -16.74 -65.14 7.38
C ASN A 175 -15.87 -63.88 7.44
N PHE A 176 -15.38 -63.49 8.61
CA PHE A 176 -14.49 -62.33 8.78
C PHE A 176 -13.02 -62.73 8.68
N VAL A 177 -12.16 -61.80 8.23
CA VAL A 177 -10.70 -62.01 8.10
C VAL A 177 -10.08 -62.38 9.44
N GLU A 178 -10.46 -61.67 10.49
CA GLU A 178 -10.01 -61.87 11.88
C GLU A 178 -10.64 -63.07 12.60
N GLY A 179 -11.57 -63.78 11.95
CA GLY A 179 -12.30 -64.91 12.56
C GLY A 179 -13.48 -64.49 13.42
N ALA A 180 -14.11 -65.48 14.08
CA ALA A 180 -15.31 -65.27 14.89
C ALA A 180 -14.99 -64.76 16.31
N GLY A 181 -15.89 -63.96 16.88
CA GLY A 181 -15.90 -63.60 18.30
C GLY A 181 -15.48 -62.17 18.65
N ASN A 182 -15.02 -61.37 17.69
CA ASN A 182 -14.65 -59.97 17.91
C ASN A 182 -15.88 -59.06 17.87
N LYS A 183 -15.96 -58.08 18.78
CA LYS A 183 -17.13 -57.21 18.94
C LYS A 183 -16.87 -55.82 18.38
N TYR A 184 -17.79 -55.34 17.56
CA TYR A 184 -17.73 -54.00 16.97
C TYR A 184 -18.99 -53.19 17.27
N PRO A 185 -18.85 -51.87 17.53
CA PRO A 185 -19.99 -51.01 17.75
C PRO A 185 -20.77 -50.79 16.45
N LYS A 186 -22.03 -50.35 16.58
CA LYS A 186 -22.82 -49.84 15.45
C LYS A 186 -22.07 -48.74 14.70
N GLY A 187 -22.29 -48.64 13.39
CA GLY A 187 -21.62 -47.69 12.51
C GLY A 187 -20.27 -48.18 11.96
N THR A 188 -19.86 -49.40 12.32
CA THR A 188 -18.59 -49.96 11.83
C THR A 188 -18.74 -50.38 10.37
N ASN A 189 -17.84 -49.88 9.52
CA ASN A 189 -17.80 -50.27 8.11
C ASN A 189 -17.12 -51.64 7.94
N VAL A 190 -17.66 -52.45 7.02
CA VAL A 190 -17.07 -53.72 6.62
C VAL A 190 -16.95 -53.78 5.11
N VAL A 191 -15.85 -54.32 4.60
CA VAL A 191 -15.60 -54.48 3.17
C VAL A 191 -15.46 -55.95 2.82
N VAL A 192 -15.96 -56.36 1.65
CA VAL A 192 -15.67 -57.70 1.13
C VAL A 192 -14.31 -57.71 0.46
N VAL A 193 -13.41 -58.56 0.94
CA VAL A 193 -12.06 -58.78 0.38
C VAL A 193 -11.86 -60.23 -0.03
N LYS A 194 -10.87 -60.46 -0.89
CA LYS A 194 -10.41 -61.81 -1.25
C LYS A 194 -9.18 -62.17 -0.41
N VAL A 195 -9.24 -63.28 0.32
CA VAL A 195 -8.14 -63.81 1.13
C VAL A 195 -7.83 -65.22 0.63
N GLY A 196 -6.71 -65.36 -0.10
CA GLY A 196 -6.43 -66.59 -0.87
C GLY A 196 -7.53 -66.83 -1.90
N ASP A 197 -8.14 -68.01 -1.84
CA ASP A 197 -9.25 -68.41 -2.74
C ASP A 197 -10.65 -68.14 -2.18
N ALA A 198 -10.76 -67.62 -0.94
CA ALA A 198 -12.02 -67.33 -0.28
C ALA A 198 -12.33 -65.82 -0.23
N TYR A 199 -13.61 -65.48 -0.20
CA TYR A 199 -14.09 -64.13 0.09
C TYR A 199 -14.37 -64.02 1.59
N LYS A 200 -14.03 -62.89 2.19
CA LYS A 200 -14.26 -62.59 3.61
C LYS A 200 -14.66 -61.14 3.81
N TYR A 201 -15.31 -60.86 4.93
CA TYR A 201 -15.47 -59.51 5.43
C TYR A 201 -14.21 -59.07 6.17
N ASP A 202 -13.63 -57.95 5.75
CA ASP A 202 -12.62 -57.24 6.53
C ASP A 202 -13.30 -56.07 7.24
N VAL A 203 -12.98 -55.90 8.52
CA VAL A 203 -13.55 -54.80 9.29
C VAL A 203 -12.69 -53.57 9.07
N LEU A 204 -13.29 -52.50 8.57
CA LEU A 204 -12.63 -51.21 8.39
C LEU A 204 -12.61 -50.44 9.73
N ALA A 205 -12.07 -51.09 10.77
CA ALA A 205 -12.03 -50.62 12.15
C ALA A 205 -11.14 -49.39 12.39
N GLY A 206 -10.53 -48.84 11.34
CA GLY A 206 -9.67 -47.65 11.38
C GLY A 206 -10.25 -46.39 10.73
N PHE A 207 -11.41 -46.45 10.09
CA PHE A 207 -12.06 -45.25 9.54
C PHE A 207 -12.96 -44.64 10.62
N VAL A 208 -12.46 -43.58 11.25
CA VAL A 208 -13.22 -42.74 12.18
C VAL A 208 -14.44 -42.18 11.44
N ASP A 209 -15.62 -42.32 12.04
CA ASP A 209 -16.83 -41.61 11.59
C ASP A 209 -16.58 -40.10 11.69
N LEU A 210 -16.28 -39.49 10.54
CA LEU A 210 -16.00 -38.06 10.42
C LEU A 210 -17.29 -37.22 10.36
N SER A 211 -18.48 -37.83 10.35
CA SER A 211 -19.74 -37.08 10.32
C SER A 211 -19.99 -36.26 11.60
N GLY A 212 -19.32 -36.62 12.70
CA GLY A 212 -19.25 -35.84 13.93
C GLY A 212 -18.15 -34.78 13.95
N TYR A 213 -17.30 -34.71 12.93
CA TYR A 213 -16.22 -33.73 12.80
C TYR A 213 -16.65 -32.60 11.85
N VAL A 214 -16.25 -31.36 12.16
CA VAL A 214 -16.65 -30.18 11.39
C VAL A 214 -15.92 -30.17 10.04
N GLU A 215 -16.68 -30.09 8.94
CA GLU A 215 -16.13 -29.89 7.61
C GLU A 215 -15.55 -28.48 7.44
N LYS A 216 -14.38 -28.37 6.80
CA LYS A 216 -13.76 -27.08 6.52
C LYS A 216 -14.58 -26.30 5.50
N GLU A 217 -15.20 -25.21 5.92
CA GLU A 217 -15.74 -24.20 4.99
C GLU A 217 -14.61 -23.41 4.34
N ALA A 218 -14.75 -23.09 3.04
CA ALA A 218 -13.77 -22.30 2.31
C ALA A 218 -13.52 -20.95 3.00
N GLY A 219 -12.27 -20.68 3.36
CA GLY A 219 -11.87 -19.46 4.08
C GLY A 219 -11.85 -19.56 5.61
N LYS A 220 -12.16 -20.72 6.22
CA LYS A 220 -12.10 -20.94 7.68
C LYS A 220 -11.06 -22.00 8.10
N GLY A 221 -10.52 -21.88 9.32
CA GLY A 221 -9.61 -22.87 9.95
C GLY A 221 -10.37 -23.98 10.69
N LEU A 222 -9.71 -25.13 10.92
CA LEU A 222 -10.29 -26.36 11.50
C LEU A 222 -10.32 -26.44 13.04
N SER A 223 -9.72 -25.48 13.75
CA SER A 223 -9.65 -25.49 15.23
C SER A 223 -10.36 -24.28 15.81
N ASP A 224 -11.08 -24.51 16.91
CA ASP A 224 -11.85 -23.53 17.70
C ASP A 224 -11.02 -22.35 18.24
N GLU A 225 -10.57 -21.47 17.37
CA GLU A 225 -10.13 -20.11 17.72
C GLU A 225 -10.70 -19.08 16.72
N ASN A 226 -11.81 -19.42 16.06
CA ASN A 226 -12.68 -18.37 15.53
C ASN A 226 -13.45 -17.83 16.73
N PHE A 227 -13.11 -16.62 17.20
CA PHE A 227 -13.95 -15.87 18.16
C PHE A 227 -15.42 -16.21 17.88
N THR A 228 -16.14 -16.74 18.88
CA THR A 228 -17.59 -16.96 18.72
C THR A 228 -18.22 -15.69 18.17
N ALA A 229 -19.30 -15.79 17.39
CA ALA A 229 -19.96 -14.59 16.84
C ALA A 229 -20.20 -13.54 17.95
N ALA A 230 -20.60 -14.01 19.14
CA ALA A 230 -20.72 -13.20 20.35
C ALA A 230 -19.42 -12.50 20.80
N LEU A 231 -18.26 -13.17 20.76
CA LEU A 231 -16.97 -12.55 21.10
C LEU A 231 -16.49 -11.57 20.03
N LYS A 232 -16.72 -11.88 18.74
CA LYS A 232 -16.39 -10.97 17.64
C LYS A 232 -17.28 -9.73 17.64
N ASP A 233 -18.55 -9.89 17.94
CA ASP A 233 -19.50 -8.77 18.09
C ASP A 233 -19.13 -7.92 19.31
N LYS A 234 -18.71 -8.52 20.42
CA LYS A 234 -18.14 -7.79 21.56
C LYS A 234 -16.91 -6.98 21.15
N LEU A 235 -15.96 -7.59 20.45
CA LEU A 235 -14.72 -6.93 20.01
C LEU A 235 -15.00 -5.78 19.05
N ASN A 236 -15.86 -5.99 18.05
CA ASN A 236 -16.29 -4.95 17.11
C ASN A 236 -17.06 -3.83 17.84
N GLY A 237 -17.79 -4.16 18.91
CA GLY A 237 -18.49 -3.20 19.75
C GLY A 237 -17.60 -2.36 20.68
N ILE A 238 -16.33 -2.75 20.88
CA ILE A 238 -15.40 -1.99 21.75
C ILE A 238 -15.12 -0.61 21.15
N GLU A 239 -14.94 -0.48 19.83
CA GLU A 239 -14.69 0.82 19.20
C GLU A 239 -15.86 1.81 19.44
N ALA A 240 -17.10 1.31 19.35
CA ALA A 240 -18.29 2.12 19.62
C ALA A 240 -18.47 2.48 21.12
N GLY A 241 -17.93 1.66 22.03
CA GLY A 241 -18.08 1.84 23.48
C GLY A 241 -16.87 2.49 24.18
N ALA A 242 -15.70 2.53 23.55
CA ALA A 242 -14.44 2.93 24.18
C ALA A 242 -14.43 4.39 24.67
N ASN A 243 -15.24 5.25 24.04
CA ASN A 243 -15.31 6.68 24.38
C ASN A 243 -16.59 7.05 25.15
N LYS A 244 -17.28 6.10 25.78
CA LYS A 244 -18.55 6.37 26.50
C LYS A 244 -18.35 7.05 27.87
N TYR A 245 -17.26 7.79 28.06
CA TYR A 245 -17.13 8.69 29.19
C TYR A 245 -17.99 9.93 28.94
N VAL A 246 -19.18 9.94 29.52
CA VAL A 246 -20.02 11.13 29.61
C VAL A 246 -19.68 11.82 30.92
N HIS A 247 -19.00 12.96 30.84
CA HIS A 247 -18.73 13.77 32.02
C HIS A 247 -20.07 14.14 32.67
N PRO A 248 -20.24 13.96 33.99
CA PRO A 248 -21.48 14.34 34.67
C PRO A 248 -21.86 15.78 34.30
N THR A 249 -23.12 15.97 33.91
CA THR A 249 -23.68 17.29 33.66
C THR A 249 -23.81 18.01 35.00
N HIS A 250 -23.23 19.20 35.10
CA HIS A 250 -23.42 20.08 36.24
C HIS A 250 -24.09 21.38 35.77
N THR A 251 -24.79 22.05 36.69
CA THR A 251 -25.33 23.38 36.42
C THR A 251 -24.21 24.39 36.63
N ALA A 252 -23.84 25.13 35.59
CA ALA A 252 -22.82 26.17 35.71
C ALA A 252 -23.31 27.30 36.61
N ALA A 253 -22.51 27.67 37.61
CA ALA A 253 -22.76 28.85 38.41
C ALA A 253 -22.41 30.12 37.60
N ALA A 254 -23.05 31.24 37.91
CA ALA A 254 -22.69 32.53 37.33
C ALA A 254 -21.25 32.93 37.76
N SER A 255 -20.66 33.94 37.10
CA SER A 255 -19.38 34.49 37.54
C SER A 255 -19.54 35.17 38.90
N GLY A 256 -18.67 34.84 39.87
CA GLY A 256 -18.75 35.38 41.22
C GLY A 256 -17.82 34.65 42.21
N LEU A 257 -17.86 35.08 43.47
CA LEU A 257 -17.19 34.41 44.57
C LEU A 257 -18.13 33.36 45.19
N TYR A 258 -17.63 32.14 45.35
CA TYR A 258 -18.39 31.01 45.86
C TYR A 258 -17.63 30.29 46.97
N LYS A 259 -18.38 29.74 47.90
CA LYS A 259 -17.92 28.69 48.81
C LYS A 259 -18.37 27.33 48.27
N THR A 260 -17.47 26.37 48.30
CA THR A 260 -17.70 25.02 47.79
C THR A 260 -17.69 24.01 48.93
N THR A 261 -18.44 22.93 48.76
CA THR A 261 -18.29 21.72 49.59
C THR A 261 -17.62 20.65 48.77
N VAL A 262 -16.69 19.92 49.40
CA VAL A 262 -16.04 18.75 48.79
C VAL A 262 -16.42 17.48 49.54
N ASP A 263 -16.50 16.35 48.85
CA ASP A 263 -16.62 15.04 49.48
C ASP A 263 -15.26 14.49 49.96
N GLU A 264 -15.27 13.27 50.51
CA GLU A 264 -14.06 12.58 51.00
C GLU A 264 -13.03 12.28 49.89
N GLU A 265 -13.47 12.30 48.62
CA GLU A 265 -12.66 12.01 47.44
C GLU A 265 -12.14 13.30 46.77
N GLY A 266 -12.57 14.47 47.26
CA GLY A 266 -12.14 15.80 46.79
C GLY A 266 -12.99 16.39 45.66
N HIS A 267 -14.15 15.79 45.33
CA HIS A 267 -15.04 16.36 44.31
C HIS A 267 -15.91 17.47 44.89
N VAL A 268 -16.10 18.55 44.11
CA VAL A 268 -17.04 19.61 44.47
C VAL A 268 -18.47 19.08 44.35
N THR A 269 -19.19 19.03 45.47
CA THR A 269 -20.56 18.49 45.56
C THR A 269 -21.63 19.57 45.64
N ASN A 270 -21.27 20.78 46.07
CA ASN A 270 -22.17 21.92 46.12
C ASN A 270 -21.39 23.24 46.03
N THR A 271 -22.07 24.27 45.54
CA THR A 271 -21.52 25.60 45.31
C THR A 271 -22.55 26.65 45.75
N ILE A 272 -22.19 27.50 46.71
CA ILE A 272 -23.08 28.53 47.27
C ILE A 272 -22.41 29.90 47.13
N PRO A 273 -23.11 30.95 46.66
CA PRO A 273 -22.55 32.30 46.59
C PRO A 273 -22.05 32.78 47.96
N VAL A 274 -20.93 33.51 47.96
CA VAL A 274 -20.44 34.21 49.15
C VAL A 274 -21.36 35.39 49.46
N THR A 275 -21.75 35.52 50.72
CA THR A 275 -22.59 36.61 51.23
C THR A 275 -21.76 37.63 52.02
N LYS A 276 -22.35 38.78 52.37
CA LYS A 276 -21.70 39.74 53.29
C LYS A 276 -21.39 39.10 54.64
N ASP A 277 -22.27 38.26 55.15
CA ASP A 277 -22.09 37.59 56.44
C ASP A 277 -20.84 36.70 56.43
N ASP A 278 -20.61 35.96 55.34
CA ASP A 278 -19.40 35.14 55.16
C ASP A 278 -18.12 35.97 55.23
N ILE A 279 -18.12 37.15 54.60
CA ILE A 279 -16.97 38.07 54.58
C ILE A 279 -16.73 38.67 55.98
N THR A 280 -17.80 39.10 56.65
CA THR A 280 -17.69 39.64 58.02
C THR A 280 -17.30 38.58 59.05
N GLY A 281 -17.68 37.32 58.82
CA GLY A 281 -17.26 36.18 59.64
C GLY A 281 -15.75 35.90 59.56
N LEU A 282 -15.07 36.37 58.51
CA LEU A 282 -13.60 36.35 58.39
C LEU A 282 -12.92 37.53 59.12
N GLY A 283 -13.67 38.39 59.81
CA GLY A 283 -13.16 39.58 60.50
C GLY A 283 -12.92 40.79 59.58
N ILE A 284 -13.39 40.73 58.33
CA ILE A 284 -13.32 41.86 57.39
C ILE A 284 -14.51 42.79 57.64
N PRO A 285 -14.31 44.11 57.83
CA PRO A 285 -15.41 45.05 58.05
C PRO A 285 -16.48 45.01 56.94
N ALA A 286 -17.75 45.10 57.34
CA ALA A 286 -18.92 45.05 56.43
C ALA A 286 -19.06 46.28 55.51
N GLN A 287 -18.40 47.36 55.90
CA GLN A 287 -18.39 48.68 55.28
C GLN A 287 -17.00 49.27 55.43
N ASP A 288 -16.71 50.32 54.66
CA ASP A 288 -15.43 51.00 54.72
C ASP A 288 -15.14 51.53 56.13
N THR A 289 -13.91 51.30 56.59
CA THR A 289 -13.43 51.90 57.84
C THR A 289 -13.09 53.36 57.57
N THR A 290 -13.94 54.27 58.03
CA THR A 290 -13.62 55.70 58.07
C THR A 290 -12.70 55.97 59.25
N TYR A 291 -11.49 56.48 58.98
CA TYR A 291 -10.57 56.96 60.00
C TYR A 291 -10.74 58.46 60.18
N ASP A 292 -10.90 58.91 61.42
CA ASP A 292 -10.91 60.33 61.74
C ASP A 292 -9.55 60.97 61.47
N GLU A 293 -9.53 62.27 61.15
CA GLU A 293 -8.30 63.05 61.02
C GLU A 293 -7.49 63.02 62.33
N ALA A 294 -6.16 62.94 62.21
CA ALA A 294 -5.27 63.06 63.36
C ALA A 294 -5.20 64.51 63.82
N THR A 295 -5.44 64.72 65.12
CA THR A 295 -5.31 66.03 65.77
C THR A 295 -4.20 65.97 66.81
N THR A 296 -3.77 67.12 67.33
CA THR A 296 -2.81 67.17 68.45
C THR A 296 -3.36 66.60 69.76
N ALA A 297 -4.68 66.35 69.85
CA ALA A 297 -5.34 65.81 71.05
C ALA A 297 -5.87 64.37 70.88
N LYS A 298 -6.06 63.89 69.65
CA LYS A 298 -6.58 62.55 69.33
C LYS A 298 -5.78 61.95 68.18
N ALA A 299 -5.21 60.78 68.43
CA ALA A 299 -4.53 60.00 67.39
C ALA A 299 -5.53 59.59 66.29
N GLY A 300 -5.11 59.78 65.04
CA GLY A 300 -5.77 59.22 63.85
C GLY A 300 -4.91 58.08 63.31
N LEU A 301 -4.56 58.13 62.02
CA LEU A 301 -3.56 57.23 61.43
C LEU A 301 -2.10 57.57 61.81
N MET A 302 -1.88 58.69 62.49
CA MET A 302 -0.63 59.07 63.15
C MET A 302 -0.92 59.42 64.62
N SER A 303 0.09 59.28 65.48
CA SER A 303 -0.04 59.59 66.91
C SER A 303 -0.30 61.09 67.14
N ALA A 304 -0.96 61.42 68.25
CA ALA A 304 -1.18 62.82 68.64
C ALA A 304 0.17 63.53 68.91
N GLU A 305 1.14 62.79 69.43
CA GLU A 305 2.51 63.25 69.66
C GLU A 305 3.22 63.61 68.35
N ASP A 306 3.14 62.75 67.34
CA ASP A 306 3.80 63.00 66.07
C ASP A 306 3.10 64.10 65.27
N LYS A 307 1.78 64.25 65.40
CA LYS A 307 1.06 65.39 64.83
C LYS A 307 1.49 66.71 65.47
N THR A 308 1.67 66.72 66.80
CA THR A 308 2.18 67.89 67.54
C THR A 308 3.60 68.25 67.10
N LYS A 309 4.48 67.25 66.90
CA LYS A 309 5.83 67.49 66.36
C LYS A 309 5.77 68.07 64.95
N LEU A 310 4.94 67.51 64.07
CA LEU A 310 4.78 67.96 62.70
C LEU A 310 4.25 69.40 62.64
N ASP A 311 3.23 69.73 63.43
CA ASP A 311 2.68 71.09 63.51
C ASP A 311 3.67 72.10 64.08
N GLY A 312 4.58 71.64 64.95
CA GLY A 312 5.68 72.45 65.49
C GLY A 312 6.91 72.56 64.59
N MET A 313 6.96 71.86 63.44
CA MET A 313 8.16 71.85 62.59
C MET A 313 8.50 73.23 62.05
N ASP A 314 7.51 74.01 61.59
CA ASP A 314 7.73 75.37 61.08
C ASP A 314 8.40 76.25 62.15
N THR A 315 7.90 76.21 63.39
CA THR A 315 8.50 76.96 64.51
C THR A 315 9.93 76.51 64.84
N THR A 316 10.21 75.23 64.68
CA THR A 316 11.54 74.66 64.94
C THR A 316 12.52 75.07 63.84
N ILE A 317 12.07 75.06 62.59
CA ILE A 317 12.84 75.48 61.42
C ILE A 317 13.14 76.98 61.49
N ASP A 318 12.14 77.81 61.78
CA ASP A 318 12.31 79.26 61.92
C ASP A 318 13.34 79.60 63.00
N LYS A 319 13.27 78.92 64.15
CA LYS A 319 14.26 79.09 65.23
C LYS A 319 15.66 78.65 64.82
N ALA A 320 15.78 77.58 64.05
CA ALA A 320 17.07 77.09 63.55
C ALA A 320 17.68 78.03 62.49
N ILE A 321 16.86 78.61 61.61
CA ILE A 321 17.29 79.63 60.63
C ILE A 321 17.77 80.87 61.38
N ALA A 322 16.97 81.40 62.31
CA ALA A 322 17.32 82.58 63.10
C ALA A 322 18.65 82.41 63.84
N ASN A 323 18.94 81.22 64.38
CA ASN A 323 20.20 80.92 65.06
C ASN A 323 21.43 80.83 64.13
N HIS A 324 21.27 80.69 62.81
CA HIS A 324 22.37 80.54 61.84
C HIS A 324 22.53 81.73 60.89
N THR A 325 21.57 82.64 60.84
CA THR A 325 21.74 83.96 60.22
C THR A 325 22.48 84.87 61.17
N ALA A 326 23.66 85.37 60.75
CA ALA A 326 24.36 86.44 61.45
C ALA A 326 23.42 87.64 61.59
N THR A 327 23.27 88.14 62.80
CA THR A 327 22.47 89.34 63.08
C THR A 327 23.12 90.56 62.42
N ASP A 328 22.32 91.59 62.12
CA ASP A 328 22.85 92.83 61.52
C ASP A 328 23.98 93.46 62.34
N ALA A 329 23.99 93.23 63.66
CA ALA A 329 25.05 93.63 64.58
C ALA A 329 26.34 92.83 64.35
N GLU A 330 26.26 91.49 64.28
CA GLU A 330 27.41 90.62 64.01
C GLU A 330 28.00 90.88 62.61
N VAL A 331 27.15 91.13 61.60
CA VAL A 331 27.59 91.48 60.25
C VAL A 331 28.28 92.86 60.25
N SER A 332 27.78 93.82 61.02
CA SER A 332 28.40 95.14 61.15
C SER A 332 29.77 95.06 61.83
N GLU A 333 29.91 94.24 62.88
CA GLU A 333 31.20 93.99 63.54
C GLU A 333 32.20 93.33 62.59
N MET A 334 31.79 92.33 61.81
CA MET A 334 32.64 91.68 60.80
C MET A 334 33.08 92.65 59.69
N LEU A 335 32.18 93.53 59.24
CA LEU A 335 32.50 94.52 58.21
C LEU A 335 33.51 95.57 58.72
N ALA A 336 33.35 96.03 59.97
CA ALA A 336 34.30 96.94 60.60
C ALA A 336 35.70 96.31 60.71
N GLU A 337 35.78 95.03 61.10
CA GLU A 337 37.06 94.30 61.19
C GLU A 337 37.78 94.16 59.83
N ILE A 338 37.04 93.91 58.75
CA ILE A 338 37.63 93.70 57.41
C ILE A 338 38.05 95.02 56.74
N TYR A 339 37.22 96.06 56.85
CA TYR A 339 37.41 97.30 56.09
C TYR A 339 38.08 98.43 56.88
N GLY A 340 38.26 98.30 58.20
CA GLY A 340 39.16 99.15 58.99
C GLY A 340 38.72 100.62 59.14
N GLU A 341 37.42 100.88 59.24
CA GLU A 341 36.88 102.13 59.82
C GLU A 341 36.40 101.91 61.25
#